data_AF-X0Y7R9-F1
#
_entry.id   AF-X0Y7R9-F1
#
_cell.length_a   1.000
_cell.length_b   1.000
_cell.length_c   1.000
_cell.angle_alpha   90.00
_cell.angle_beta   90.00
_cell.angle_gamma   90.00
#
_symmetry.space_group_name_H-M   'P 1'
#
loop_
_entity.id
_entity.type
_entity.pdbx_description
1 polymer ?
#
loop_
_entity_poly.entity_id
_entity_poly.type
_entity_poly.pdbx_seq_one_letter_code
_entity_poly.pdbx_strand_id
1 'polypeptide(L)'
;KKVGDHNYGWNPRKAWIRVYDPRGFEFEITVANLVFILEETSAIKGKGLEGEFVYAWDRSDLVLLPVSSQEYKQCSEFTELQTKKITKEEMTEGCVYVNKQNEKVLYLGRHDFYRWKFDWKSHDGESIWINKHQKCHVFVKYLEGGETEYWTQKGFTQLASKVSSEVSSDFAGEYDKFKKGSNGCSTKKFTFKKTKGTLKKLKSKSNYYGDASTIVKHEDKWYRVGITSN
;
A
#
# COMPACT_ATOMS: atom_id res chain seq x y z
N LYS A 1 -18.43 16.57 10.18
CA LYS A 1 -18.23 17.98 10.59
C LYS A 1 -17.35 17.97 11.83
N LYS A 2 -16.25 18.71 11.89
CA LYS A 2 -15.42 18.79 13.10
C LYS A 2 -16.14 19.71 14.08
N VAL A 3 -16.85 19.15 15.06
CA VAL A 3 -17.58 19.91 16.08
C VAL A 3 -16.87 19.70 17.41
N GLY A 4 -16.35 20.79 17.99
CA GLY A 4 -15.59 20.80 19.22
C GLY A 4 -14.12 21.21 19.02
N ASP A 5 -13.70 22.23 19.78
CA ASP A 5 -12.35 22.81 19.86
C ASP A 5 -11.98 23.84 18.76
N HIS A 6 -12.62 25.01 18.81
CA HIS A 6 -12.18 26.20 18.08
C HIS A 6 -11.07 26.90 18.88
N ASN A 7 -9.90 27.06 18.26
CA ASN A 7 -8.66 27.50 18.89
C ASN A 7 -8.34 28.96 18.56
N TYR A 8 -8.31 29.84 19.57
CA TYR A 8 -7.86 31.24 19.45
C TYR A 8 -6.82 31.62 20.54
N GLY A 9 -6.04 30.66 21.07
CA GLY A 9 -5.10 30.95 22.17
C GLY A 9 -3.79 30.14 22.12
N TRP A 10 -2.75 30.66 22.78
CA TRP A 10 -1.41 30.05 22.86
C TRP A 10 -1.36 28.74 23.67
N ASN A 11 -2.45 28.41 24.39
CA ASN A 11 -2.61 27.17 25.16
C ASN A 11 -4.11 26.82 25.34
N PRO A 12 -4.78 26.20 24.36
CA PRO A 12 -6.16 25.78 24.51
C PRO A 12 -6.27 24.64 25.53
N ARG A 13 -7.12 24.82 26.55
CA ARG A 13 -7.42 23.76 27.52
C ARG A 13 -8.23 22.66 26.83
N LYS A 14 -7.67 21.46 26.72
CA LYS A 14 -8.44 20.28 26.29
C LYS A 14 -9.47 19.92 27.37
N ALA A 15 -10.73 19.79 26.97
CA ALA A 15 -11.79 19.28 27.83
C ALA A 15 -11.76 17.74 27.81
N TRP A 16 -11.82 17.14 29.00
CA TRP A 16 -11.83 15.70 29.21
C TRP A 16 -13.10 15.29 29.94
N ILE A 17 -13.63 14.11 29.64
CA ILE A 17 -14.78 13.51 30.30
C ILE A 17 -14.30 12.27 31.05
N ARG A 18 -14.61 12.20 32.35
CA ARG A 18 -14.36 11.00 33.14
C ARG A 18 -15.51 10.02 32.97
N VAL A 19 -15.17 8.79 32.63
CA VAL A 19 -16.11 7.68 32.50
C VAL A 19 -15.81 6.67 33.59
N TYR A 20 -16.86 6.23 34.28
CA TYR A 20 -16.78 5.18 35.28
C TYR A 20 -16.99 3.81 34.62
N ASP A 21 -16.05 2.90 34.83
CA ASP A 21 -16.20 1.51 34.41
C ASP A 21 -16.78 0.66 35.56
N PRO A 22 -17.74 -0.26 35.28
CA PRO A 22 -18.30 -1.17 36.28
C PRO A 22 -17.27 -2.03 37.04
N ARG A 23 -16.03 -2.15 36.54
CA ARG A 23 -14.92 -2.85 37.22
C ARG A 23 -14.27 -2.03 38.34
N GLY A 24 -14.75 -0.81 38.60
CA GLY A 24 -14.36 -0.02 39.77
C GLY A 24 -13.23 0.97 39.53
N PHE A 25 -13.03 1.42 38.30
CA PHE A 25 -12.05 2.46 37.97
C PHE A 25 -12.65 3.53 37.06
N GLU A 26 -11.98 4.68 37.00
CA GLU A 26 -12.32 5.79 36.12
C GLU A 26 -11.20 6.05 35.14
N PHE A 27 -11.55 6.50 33.94
CA PHE A 27 -10.59 6.93 32.93
C PHE A 27 -11.15 8.13 32.17
N GLU A 28 -10.26 8.86 31.49
CA GLU A 28 -10.61 10.08 30.76
C GLU A 28 -10.69 9.80 29.26
N ILE A 29 -11.78 10.27 28.64
CA ILE A 29 -11.96 10.29 27.19
C ILE A 29 -12.10 11.73 26.70
N THR A 30 -11.81 11.94 25.41
CA THR A 30 -11.99 13.24 24.77
C THR A 30 -13.47 13.53 24.49
N VAL A 31 -13.83 14.80 24.34
CA VAL A 31 -15.19 15.21 23.91
C VAL A 31 -15.55 14.56 22.57
N ALA A 32 -14.61 14.46 21.64
CA ALA A 32 -14.82 13.83 20.35
C ALA A 32 -15.19 12.34 20.48
N ASN A 33 -14.53 11.61 21.39
CA ASN A 33 -14.86 10.20 21.64
C ASN A 33 -16.25 10.04 22.28
N LEU A 34 -16.65 10.93 23.19
CA LEU A 34 -18.02 10.91 23.73
C LEU A 34 -19.07 11.17 22.65
N VAL A 35 -18.87 12.17 21.80
CA VAL A 35 -19.82 12.47 20.70
C VAL A 35 -19.97 11.25 19.80
N PHE A 36 -18.86 10.62 19.41
CA PHE A 36 -18.87 9.38 18.63
C PHE A 36 -19.65 8.26 19.32
N ILE A 37 -19.43 8.04 20.62
CA ILE A 37 -20.16 7.03 21.38
C ILE A 37 -21.66 7.31 21.39
N LEU A 38 -22.07 8.56 21.56
CA LEU A 38 -23.48 8.97 21.56
C LEU A 38 -24.13 8.92 20.17
N GLU A 39 -23.35 8.95 19.09
CA GLU A 39 -23.83 8.72 17.73
C GLU A 39 -24.11 7.22 17.49
N GLU A 40 -23.29 6.33 18.06
CA GLU A 40 -23.37 4.87 17.85
C GLU A 40 -24.23 4.13 18.90
N THR A 41 -24.46 4.73 20.07
CA THR A 41 -25.10 4.06 21.23
C THR A 41 -26.08 4.96 21.95
N SER A 42 -26.98 4.35 22.74
CA SER A 42 -27.93 5.07 23.58
C SER A 42 -27.37 5.33 24.99
N ALA A 43 -27.62 6.53 25.51
CA ALA A 43 -27.31 6.88 26.90
C ALA A 43 -28.61 6.96 27.71
N ILE A 44 -28.75 6.09 28.71
CA ILE A 44 -29.96 6.00 29.54
C ILE A 44 -29.71 6.66 30.89
N LYS A 45 -30.59 7.60 31.26
CA LYS A 45 -30.53 8.32 32.54
C LYS A 45 -30.47 7.32 33.72
N GLY A 46 -29.46 7.46 34.56
CA GLY A 46 -29.27 6.63 35.76
C GLY A 46 -28.69 5.23 35.51
N LYS A 47 -28.51 4.81 34.24
CA LYS A 47 -27.88 3.52 33.88
C LYS A 47 -26.55 3.69 33.14
N GLY A 48 -26.35 4.83 32.47
CA GLY A 48 -25.12 5.12 31.73
C GLY A 48 -25.25 4.79 30.24
N LEU A 49 -24.11 4.47 29.62
CA LEU A 49 -24.02 4.09 28.21
C LEU A 49 -24.46 2.64 28.02
N GLU A 50 -25.34 2.38 27.06
CA GLU A 50 -25.84 1.05 26.74
C GLU A 50 -24.95 0.35 25.70
N GLY A 51 -24.61 -0.91 25.96
CA GLY A 51 -23.88 -1.77 25.04
C GLY A 51 -22.56 -2.30 25.59
N GLU A 52 -21.81 -2.99 24.73
CA GLU A 52 -20.47 -3.46 25.02
C GLU A 52 -19.44 -2.53 24.41
N PHE A 53 -18.38 -2.26 25.18
CA PHE A 53 -17.32 -1.34 24.79
C PHE A 53 -15.96 -1.98 25.01
N VAL A 54 -15.01 -1.61 24.16
CA VAL A 54 -13.63 -2.06 24.21
C VAL A 54 -12.71 -0.84 24.32
N TYR A 55 -11.67 -0.95 25.14
CA TYR A 55 -10.62 0.06 25.19
C TYR A 55 -9.74 -0.07 23.96
N ALA A 56 -9.59 1.03 23.23
CA ALA A 56 -8.72 1.13 22.09
C ALA A 56 -7.78 2.33 22.23
N TRP A 57 -6.72 2.35 21.44
CA TRP A 57 -5.78 3.46 21.37
C TRP A 57 -5.89 4.11 19.99
N ASP A 58 -6.34 5.37 19.92
CA ASP A 58 -6.09 6.21 18.75
C ASP A 58 -4.77 6.94 18.97
N ARG A 59 -3.71 6.42 18.35
CA ARG A 59 -2.33 6.93 18.50
C ARG A 59 -1.89 6.94 19.97
N SER A 60 -1.96 8.10 20.62
CA SER A 60 -1.58 8.30 22.03
C SER A 60 -2.78 8.39 22.97
N ASP A 61 -3.98 8.51 22.44
CA ASP A 61 -5.17 8.80 23.21
C ASP A 61 -5.95 7.50 23.47
N LEU A 62 -6.27 7.23 24.73
CA LEU A 62 -7.15 6.14 25.12
C LEU A 62 -8.58 6.52 24.72
N VAL A 63 -9.24 5.65 23.97
CA VAL A 63 -10.61 5.84 23.49
C VAL A 63 -11.46 4.65 23.89
N LEU A 64 -12.73 4.91 24.17
CA LEU A 64 -13.72 3.88 24.37
C LEU A 64 -14.46 3.65 23.05
N LEU A 65 -14.44 2.40 22.56
CA LEU A 65 -15.01 2.04 21.26
C LEU A 65 -16.21 1.10 21.44
N PRO A 66 -17.42 1.46 20.96
CA PRO A 66 -18.56 0.57 20.99
C PRO A 66 -18.35 -0.63 20.06
N VAL A 67 -18.70 -1.84 20.51
CA VAL A 67 -18.62 -3.07 19.70
C VAL A 67 -19.57 -3.02 18.50
N SER A 68 -20.66 -2.24 18.59
CA SER A 68 -21.60 -2.01 17.49
C SER A 68 -21.03 -1.18 16.34
N SER A 69 -20.01 -0.34 16.62
CA SER A 69 -19.46 0.62 15.67
C SER A 69 -18.81 -0.06 14.46
N GLN A 70 -18.83 0.64 13.33
CA GLN A 70 -18.21 0.14 12.10
C GLN A 70 -16.69 0.06 12.24
N GLU A 71 -16.08 0.99 12.96
CA GLU A 71 -14.65 1.05 13.26
C GLU A 71 -14.18 -0.20 14.03
N TYR A 72 -14.93 -0.62 15.05
CA TYR A 72 -14.61 -1.83 15.80
C TYR A 72 -14.66 -3.06 14.89
N LYS A 73 -15.72 -3.20 14.09
CA LYS A 73 -15.89 -4.33 13.15
C LYS A 73 -14.73 -4.41 12.16
N GLN A 74 -14.36 -3.28 11.54
CA GLN A 74 -13.23 -3.22 10.61
C GLN A 74 -11.91 -3.60 11.27
N CYS A 75 -11.66 -3.12 12.50
CA CYS A 75 -10.44 -3.45 13.24
C CYS A 75 -10.39 -4.93 13.64
N SER A 76 -11.54 -5.50 14.05
CA SER A 76 -11.67 -6.92 14.37
C SER A 76 -11.40 -7.79 13.15
N GLU A 77 -12.06 -7.49 12.02
CA GLU A 77 -11.85 -8.18 10.74
C GLU A 77 -10.39 -8.11 10.29
N PHE A 78 -9.76 -6.93 10.38
CA PHE A 78 -8.36 -6.76 10.03
C PHE A 78 -7.43 -7.60 10.92
N THR A 79 -7.72 -7.67 12.21
CA THR A 79 -6.95 -8.47 13.18
C THR A 79 -7.10 -9.96 12.90
N GLU A 80 -8.31 -10.42 12.58
CA GLU A 80 -8.56 -11.80 12.16
C GLU A 80 -7.83 -12.14 10.86
N LEU A 81 -7.73 -11.22 9.91
CA LEU A 81 -6.94 -11.44 8.69
C LEU A 81 -5.45 -11.60 8.99
N GLN A 82 -4.92 -11.00 10.07
CA GLN A 82 -3.51 -11.17 10.44
C GLN A 82 -3.18 -12.58 10.92
N THR A 83 -4.14 -13.24 11.59
CA THR A 83 -3.96 -14.59 12.14
C THR A 83 -4.09 -15.67 11.06
N LYS A 84 -4.95 -15.43 10.07
CA LYS A 84 -5.14 -16.30 8.90
C LYS A 84 -3.87 -16.37 8.05
N LYS A 85 -3.63 -17.55 7.48
CA LYS A 85 -2.46 -17.85 6.63
C LYS A 85 -2.90 -18.78 5.52
N ILE A 86 -2.36 -18.56 4.34
CA ILE A 86 -2.55 -19.44 3.19
C ILE A 86 -1.33 -20.35 3.04
N THR A 87 -1.60 -21.62 2.77
CA THR A 87 -0.57 -22.61 2.45
C THR A 87 -0.27 -22.63 0.95
N LYS A 88 0.89 -23.18 0.56
CA LYS A 88 1.27 -23.27 -0.85
C LYS A 88 0.30 -24.13 -1.68
N GLU A 89 -0.37 -25.09 -1.07
CA GLU A 89 -1.29 -26.03 -1.74
C GLU A 89 -2.59 -25.36 -2.19
N GLU A 90 -3.02 -24.32 -1.47
CA GLU A 90 -4.23 -23.55 -1.78
C GLU A 90 -4.00 -22.47 -2.85
N MET A 91 -2.72 -22.27 -3.24
CA MET A 91 -2.30 -21.29 -4.23
C MET A 91 -2.45 -21.84 -5.65
N THR A 92 -3.39 -21.27 -6.40
CA THR A 92 -3.69 -21.61 -7.78
C THR A 92 -3.62 -20.36 -8.63
N GLU A 93 -2.92 -20.45 -9.77
CA GLU A 93 -2.77 -19.35 -10.72
C GLU A 93 -4.13 -18.94 -11.27
N GLY A 94 -4.37 -17.63 -11.40
CA GLY A 94 -5.64 -17.07 -11.85
C GLY A 94 -6.71 -16.90 -10.78
N CYS A 95 -6.50 -17.37 -9.54
CA CYS A 95 -7.42 -17.09 -8.44
C CYS A 95 -7.13 -15.75 -7.75
N VAL A 96 -8.18 -15.20 -7.14
CA VAL A 96 -8.13 -13.96 -6.36
C VAL A 96 -8.01 -14.29 -4.88
N TYR A 97 -7.12 -13.56 -4.21
CA TYR A 97 -6.80 -13.70 -2.79
C TYR A 97 -6.99 -12.37 -2.08
N VAL A 98 -7.19 -12.41 -0.77
CA VAL A 98 -7.16 -11.23 0.09
C VAL A 98 -5.83 -11.22 0.83
N ASN A 99 -5.11 -10.10 0.74
CA ASN A 99 -3.90 -9.90 1.51
C ASN A 99 -4.21 -9.45 2.95
N LYS A 100 -3.18 -9.35 3.78
CA LYS A 100 -3.31 -8.87 5.16
C LYS A 100 -3.68 -7.39 5.28
N GLN A 101 -3.72 -6.66 4.18
CA GLN A 101 -4.21 -5.28 4.11
C GLN A 101 -5.68 -5.22 3.69
N ASN A 102 -6.36 -6.36 3.60
CA ASN A 102 -7.73 -6.50 3.11
C ASN A 102 -7.92 -6.09 1.63
N GLU A 103 -6.85 -6.16 0.83
CA GLU A 103 -6.88 -5.85 -0.60
C GLU A 103 -7.01 -7.15 -1.42
N LYS A 104 -7.83 -7.11 -2.47
CA LYS A 104 -7.99 -8.22 -3.41
C LYS A 104 -6.82 -8.21 -4.41
N VAL A 105 -6.16 -9.35 -4.52
CA VAL A 105 -5.00 -9.54 -5.40
C VAL A 105 -5.16 -10.78 -6.27
N LEU A 106 -4.95 -10.63 -7.57
CA LEU A 106 -5.01 -11.72 -8.54
C LEU A 106 -3.63 -12.38 -8.65
N TYR A 107 -3.53 -13.69 -8.47
CA TYR A 107 -2.24 -14.39 -8.52
C TYR A 107 -1.86 -14.81 -9.94
N LEU A 108 -0.74 -14.31 -10.45
CA LEU A 108 -0.25 -14.62 -11.80
C LEU A 108 0.69 -15.84 -11.87
N GLY A 109 1.15 -16.35 -10.74
CA GLY A 109 2.13 -17.43 -10.67
C GLY A 109 3.52 -16.98 -10.23
N ARG A 110 4.48 -17.89 -10.35
CA ARG A 110 5.89 -17.64 -9.99
C ARG A 110 6.73 -17.34 -11.23
N HIS A 111 7.11 -16.08 -11.39
CA HIS A 111 7.80 -15.59 -12.60
C HIS A 111 9.07 -14.80 -12.25
N ASP A 112 9.91 -14.61 -13.25
CA ASP A 112 10.99 -13.63 -13.18
C ASP A 112 10.41 -12.23 -13.25
N PHE A 113 10.67 -11.44 -12.21
CA PHE A 113 10.24 -10.06 -12.11
C PHE A 113 11.45 -9.12 -12.25
N TYR A 114 11.43 -8.30 -13.28
CA TYR A 114 12.47 -7.36 -13.61
C TYR A 114 12.17 -5.99 -13.00
N ARG A 115 13.19 -5.38 -12.37
CA ARG A 115 13.10 -4.02 -11.83
C ARG A 115 14.45 -3.31 -11.94
N TRP A 116 14.40 -2.08 -12.43
CA TRP A 116 15.56 -1.20 -12.42
C TRP A 116 15.86 -0.77 -10.99
N LYS A 117 17.12 -0.93 -10.58
CA LYS A 117 17.65 -0.44 -9.31
C LYS A 117 18.87 0.41 -9.56
N PHE A 118 18.99 1.47 -8.79
CA PHE A 118 20.20 2.29 -8.76
C PHE A 118 21.23 1.58 -7.88
N ASP A 119 22.40 1.28 -8.45
CA ASP A 119 23.50 0.69 -7.71
C ASP A 119 24.56 1.76 -7.41
N TRP A 120 24.72 2.05 -6.12
CA TRP A 120 25.65 3.07 -5.62
C TRP A 120 27.10 2.59 -5.59
N LYS A 121 27.37 1.31 -5.87
CA LYS A 121 28.69 0.68 -5.69
C LYS A 121 29.18 -0.08 -6.92
N SER A 122 29.29 0.58 -8.08
CA SER A 122 30.12 0.02 -9.15
C SER A 122 31.59 0.09 -8.73
N HIS A 123 32.37 -0.91 -9.10
CA HIS A 123 33.78 -1.12 -8.71
C HIS A 123 34.70 0.08 -9.07
N ASP A 124 34.24 0.99 -9.92
CA ASP A 124 34.99 2.10 -10.49
C ASP A 124 34.53 3.49 -9.99
N GLY A 125 33.69 3.54 -8.95
CA GLY A 125 33.23 4.79 -8.34
C GLY A 125 32.10 5.52 -9.08
N GLU A 126 31.63 4.97 -10.21
CA GLU A 126 30.48 5.51 -10.94
C GLU A 126 29.18 4.82 -10.50
N SER A 127 28.07 5.54 -10.36
CA SER A 127 26.77 4.93 -10.05
C SER A 127 26.02 4.57 -11.33
N ILE A 128 25.48 3.35 -11.43
CA ILE A 128 24.85 2.84 -12.65
C ILE A 128 23.45 2.28 -12.34
N TRP A 129 22.52 2.47 -13.27
CA TRP A 129 21.22 1.79 -13.25
C TRP A 129 21.36 0.38 -13.80
N ILE A 130 20.99 -0.61 -13.01
CA ILE A 130 21.04 -2.01 -13.41
C ILE A 130 19.65 -2.62 -13.39
N ASN A 131 19.36 -3.44 -14.41
CA ASN A 131 18.15 -4.23 -14.44
C ASN A 131 18.41 -5.53 -13.66
N LYS A 132 17.86 -5.60 -12.45
CA LYS A 132 17.94 -6.81 -11.62
C LYS A 132 16.63 -7.56 -11.77
N HIS A 133 16.73 -8.88 -11.90
CA HIS A 133 15.57 -9.77 -11.88
C HIS A 133 15.61 -10.67 -10.66
N GLN A 134 14.43 -11.08 -10.22
CA GLN A 134 14.29 -12.09 -9.17
C GLN A 134 13.07 -12.95 -9.48
N LYS A 135 13.19 -14.25 -9.22
CA LYS A 135 12.05 -15.17 -9.33
C LYS A 135 11.18 -15.05 -8.08
N CYS A 136 9.97 -14.53 -8.23
CA CYS A 136 9.03 -14.30 -7.14
C CYS A 136 7.59 -14.62 -7.55
N HIS A 137 6.71 -14.65 -6.56
CA HIS A 137 5.27 -14.74 -6.78
C HIS A 137 4.75 -13.36 -7.18
N VAL A 138 4.08 -13.29 -8.33
CA VAL A 138 3.56 -12.05 -8.89
C VAL A 138 2.05 -12.00 -8.71
N PHE A 139 1.57 -10.87 -8.22
CA PHE A 139 0.17 -10.59 -8.01
C PHE A 139 -0.19 -9.27 -8.69
N VAL A 140 -1.44 -9.14 -9.11
CA VAL A 140 -2.01 -7.89 -9.64
C VAL A 140 -2.92 -7.29 -8.60
N LYS A 141 -2.67 -6.03 -8.27
CA LYS A 141 -3.53 -5.16 -7.48
C LYS A 141 -4.30 -4.24 -8.41
N TYR A 142 -5.59 -4.09 -8.16
CA TYR A 142 -6.42 -3.11 -8.85
C TYR A 142 -6.50 -1.85 -7.99
N LEU A 143 -6.07 -0.72 -8.54
CA LEU A 143 -6.11 0.57 -7.87
C LEU A 143 -7.40 1.32 -8.22
N GLU A 144 -7.76 2.27 -7.37
CA GLU A 144 -8.85 3.20 -7.64
C GLU A 144 -8.51 4.01 -8.90
N GLY A 145 -9.37 3.91 -9.93
CA GLY A 145 -9.12 4.51 -11.25
C GLY A 145 -8.85 3.51 -12.38
N GLY A 146 -8.85 2.21 -12.10
CA GLY A 146 -8.72 1.16 -13.12
C GLY A 146 -7.27 0.89 -13.55
N GLU A 147 -6.30 1.52 -12.88
CA GLU A 147 -4.89 1.19 -13.02
C GLU A 147 -4.58 -0.13 -12.29
N THR A 148 -3.58 -0.86 -12.80
CA THR A 148 -3.09 -2.09 -12.16
C THR A 148 -1.64 -1.94 -11.72
N GLU A 149 -1.34 -2.44 -10.51
CA GLU A 149 0.01 -2.50 -9.98
C GLU A 149 0.42 -3.95 -9.73
N TYR A 150 1.69 -4.28 -10.03
CA TYR A 150 2.25 -5.58 -9.69
C TYR A 150 2.79 -5.58 -8.27
N TRP A 151 2.22 -6.45 -7.44
CA TRP A 151 2.72 -6.74 -6.11
C TRP A 151 3.48 -8.06 -6.12
N THR A 152 4.69 -8.08 -5.54
CA THR A 152 5.55 -9.26 -5.57
C THR A 152 5.90 -9.76 -4.18
N GLN A 153 5.93 -11.08 -4.01
CA GLN A 153 6.28 -11.72 -2.73
C GLN A 153 7.22 -12.91 -2.93
N LYS A 154 8.08 -13.16 -1.95
CA LYS A 154 8.95 -14.35 -1.96
C LYS A 154 8.22 -15.62 -1.49
N GLY A 155 7.17 -15.47 -0.70
CA GLY A 155 6.29 -16.52 -0.19
C GLY A 155 4.88 -15.98 0.09
N PHE A 156 4.06 -16.73 0.81
CA PHE A 156 2.62 -16.44 0.96
C PHE A 156 2.23 -15.86 2.33
N THR A 157 3.20 -15.43 3.14
CA THR A 157 2.96 -14.97 4.52
C THR A 157 2.12 -13.69 4.63
N GLN A 158 2.01 -12.94 3.54
CA GLN A 158 1.25 -11.70 3.44
C GLN A 158 -0.18 -11.91 2.89
N LEU A 159 -0.56 -13.15 2.59
CA LEU A 159 -1.91 -13.52 2.18
C LEU A 159 -2.70 -14.03 3.38
N ALA A 160 -3.98 -13.66 3.42
CA ALA A 160 -4.89 -14.02 4.51
C ALA A 160 -5.85 -15.14 4.10
N SER A 161 -6.58 -14.97 2.98
CA SER A 161 -7.55 -15.97 2.52
C SER A 161 -7.76 -15.99 1.00
N LYS A 162 -8.29 -17.09 0.48
CA LYS A 162 -8.70 -17.24 -0.92
C LYS A 162 -10.14 -16.76 -1.07
N VAL A 163 -10.41 -15.90 -2.07
CA VAL A 163 -11.75 -15.34 -2.31
C VAL A 163 -12.63 -16.34 -3.07
N SER A 164 -12.06 -16.95 -4.11
CA SER A 164 -12.76 -17.94 -4.93
C SER A 164 -11.77 -18.97 -5.47
N SER A 165 -12.25 -20.21 -5.64
CA SER A 165 -11.57 -21.28 -6.35
C SER A 165 -11.64 -21.14 -7.87
N GLU A 166 -12.52 -20.26 -8.37
CA GLU A 166 -12.67 -20.02 -9.80
C GLU A 166 -11.52 -19.16 -10.33
N VAL A 167 -11.12 -19.45 -11.57
CA VAL A 167 -10.13 -18.65 -12.29
C VAL A 167 -10.80 -17.37 -12.77
N SER A 168 -10.22 -16.22 -12.43
CA SER A 168 -10.71 -14.92 -12.87
C SER A 168 -10.64 -14.80 -14.39
N SER A 169 -11.68 -14.25 -15.00
CA SER A 169 -11.71 -13.91 -16.44
C SER A 169 -10.56 -12.99 -16.85
N ASP A 170 -10.09 -12.16 -15.92
CA ASP A 170 -9.07 -11.14 -16.18
C ASP A 170 -7.65 -11.72 -16.22
N PHE A 171 -7.48 -12.98 -15.80
CA PHE A 171 -6.16 -13.62 -15.69
C PHE A 171 -5.39 -13.59 -17.00
N ALA A 172 -6.00 -14.02 -18.11
CA ALA A 172 -5.31 -14.09 -19.40
C ALA A 172 -4.83 -12.71 -19.86
N GLY A 173 -5.68 -11.69 -19.72
CA GLY A 173 -5.35 -10.31 -20.12
C GLY A 173 -4.22 -9.72 -19.27
N GLU A 174 -4.29 -9.87 -17.95
CA GLU A 174 -3.25 -9.37 -17.05
C GLU A 174 -1.94 -10.15 -17.16
N TYR A 175 -2.01 -11.45 -17.41
CA TYR A 175 -0.83 -12.29 -17.65
C TYR A 175 -0.08 -11.86 -18.92
N ASP A 176 -0.82 -11.61 -20.01
CA ASP A 176 -0.23 -11.12 -21.26
C ASP A 176 0.37 -9.72 -21.12
N LYS A 177 -0.32 -8.81 -20.41
CA LYS A 177 0.21 -7.49 -20.07
C LYS A 177 1.50 -7.61 -19.26
N PHE A 178 1.56 -8.52 -18.28
CA PHE A 178 2.75 -8.76 -17.49
C PHE A 178 3.91 -9.26 -18.35
N LYS A 179 3.67 -10.27 -19.20
CA LYS A 179 4.71 -10.87 -20.06
C LYS A 179 5.24 -9.94 -21.13
N LYS A 180 4.43 -9.01 -21.64
CA LYS A 180 4.84 -7.96 -22.57
C LYS A 180 5.41 -6.72 -21.85
N GLY A 181 5.14 -6.59 -20.56
CA GLY A 181 5.59 -5.46 -19.76
C GLY A 181 7.08 -5.51 -19.42
N SER A 182 7.61 -4.35 -19.03
CA SER A 182 8.99 -4.19 -18.54
C SER A 182 9.31 -5.05 -17.31
N ASN A 183 8.28 -5.47 -16.57
CA ASN A 183 8.40 -6.26 -15.36
C ASN A 183 8.43 -7.77 -15.60
N GLY A 184 7.82 -8.28 -16.68
CA GLY A 184 7.76 -9.72 -16.96
C GLY A 184 8.70 -10.19 -18.06
N CYS A 185 9.38 -9.28 -18.74
CA CYS A 185 10.33 -9.58 -19.81
C CYS A 185 11.67 -8.89 -19.59
N SER A 186 12.77 -9.60 -19.87
CA SER A 186 14.09 -8.99 -19.91
C SER A 186 14.18 -7.96 -21.03
N THR A 187 14.95 -6.90 -20.83
CA THR A 187 15.17 -5.90 -21.87
C THR A 187 15.93 -6.53 -23.05
N LYS A 188 15.23 -6.77 -24.16
CA LYS A 188 15.79 -7.44 -25.35
C LYS A 188 16.57 -6.50 -26.29
N LYS A 189 16.26 -5.20 -26.29
CA LYS A 189 16.85 -4.24 -27.23
C LYS A 189 16.95 -2.84 -26.63
N PHE A 190 18.11 -2.21 -26.79
CA PHE A 190 18.28 -0.79 -26.52
C PHE A 190 17.96 0.01 -27.79
N THR A 191 17.08 1.00 -27.70
CA THR A 191 16.80 1.91 -28.82
C THR A 191 17.29 3.31 -28.49
N PHE A 192 18.14 3.85 -29.35
CA PHE A 192 18.75 5.16 -29.17
C PHE A 192 17.83 6.24 -29.73
N LYS A 193 17.09 6.95 -28.88
CA LYS A 193 16.36 8.15 -29.31
C LYS A 193 17.28 9.36 -29.39
N LYS A 194 17.75 9.70 -30.60
CA LYS A 194 18.66 10.83 -30.83
C LYS A 194 17.99 12.18 -30.49
N THR A 195 18.20 12.71 -29.28
CA THR A 195 17.86 14.11 -28.95
C THR A 195 19.11 14.97 -28.98
N LYS A 196 19.20 15.91 -29.93
CA LYS A 196 20.31 16.87 -30.04
C LYS A 196 20.15 17.98 -28.98
N GLY A 197 21.20 18.30 -28.24
CA GLY A 197 21.21 19.43 -27.32
C GLY A 197 22.57 19.68 -26.67
N THR A 198 22.72 20.82 -26.00
CA THR A 198 23.87 21.09 -25.13
C THR A 198 23.78 20.26 -23.85
N LEU A 199 24.92 19.86 -23.27
CA LEU A 199 24.99 19.05 -22.05
C LEU A 199 24.13 19.63 -20.91
N LYS A 200 24.17 20.96 -20.73
CA LYS A 200 23.38 21.68 -19.71
C LYS A 200 21.87 21.50 -19.91
N LYS A 201 21.39 21.51 -21.15
CA LYS A 201 19.97 21.35 -21.53
C LYS A 201 19.49 19.90 -21.44
N LEU A 202 20.39 18.94 -21.61
CA LEU A 202 20.09 17.51 -21.45
C LEU A 202 20.07 17.10 -19.97
N LYS A 203 20.99 17.62 -19.15
CA LYS A 203 21.01 17.41 -17.69
C LYS A 203 19.79 18.02 -16.99
N SER A 204 19.33 19.20 -17.41
CA SER A 204 18.16 19.87 -16.81
C SER A 204 16.81 19.19 -17.11
N LYS A 205 16.76 18.24 -18.04
CA LYS A 205 15.57 17.43 -18.37
C LYS A 205 15.61 16.02 -17.77
N SER A 206 16.63 15.70 -16.98
CA SER A 206 16.72 14.48 -16.18
C SER A 206 15.80 14.61 -14.98
N ASN A 207 14.49 14.57 -15.23
CA ASN A 207 13.54 14.51 -14.13
C ASN A 207 13.67 13.16 -13.42
N TYR A 208 13.93 13.28 -12.13
CA TYR A 208 13.49 12.39 -11.07
C TYR A 208 12.35 11.46 -11.50
N TYR A 209 12.53 10.17 -11.26
CA TYR A 209 11.59 9.06 -11.47
C TYR A 209 11.34 8.61 -12.91
N GLY A 210 11.76 7.37 -13.21
CA GLY A 210 11.06 6.51 -14.17
C GLY A 210 11.86 6.13 -15.41
N ASP A 211 12.42 7.09 -16.14
CA ASP A 211 13.15 6.81 -17.37
C ASP A 211 14.66 6.74 -17.11
N ALA A 212 15.20 5.53 -17.10
CA ALA A 212 16.63 5.31 -17.15
C ALA A 212 17.15 5.90 -18.47
N SER A 213 17.61 7.15 -18.41
CA SER A 213 18.15 7.84 -19.57
C SER A 213 19.58 8.30 -19.31
N THR A 214 20.53 7.80 -20.10
CA THR A 214 21.95 8.17 -20.02
C THR A 214 22.27 9.21 -21.08
N ILE A 215 23.25 10.08 -20.80
CA ILE A 215 23.75 11.06 -21.76
C ILE A 215 25.10 10.57 -22.31
N VAL A 216 25.24 10.48 -23.64
CA VAL A 216 26.46 9.99 -24.31
C VAL A 216 27.01 11.08 -25.24
N LYS A 217 28.34 11.26 -25.28
CA LYS A 217 29.02 12.14 -26.24
C LYS A 217 29.47 11.32 -27.46
N HIS A 218 29.14 11.78 -28.67
CA HIS A 218 29.64 11.17 -29.91
C HIS A 218 29.84 12.28 -30.96
N GLU A 219 31.03 12.31 -31.59
CA GLU A 219 31.40 13.29 -32.63
C GLU A 219 31.03 14.74 -32.24
N ASP A 220 31.47 15.15 -31.04
CA ASP A 220 31.26 16.47 -30.43
C ASP A 220 29.82 16.91 -30.13
N LYS A 221 28.87 15.98 -30.21
CA LYS A 221 27.48 16.23 -29.83
C LYS A 221 27.09 15.36 -28.65
N TRP A 222 26.25 15.91 -27.78
CA TRP A 222 25.67 15.18 -26.65
C TRP A 222 24.29 14.65 -27.03
N TYR A 223 24.02 13.40 -26.65
CA TYR A 223 22.80 12.67 -26.93
C TYR A 223 22.17 12.16 -25.64
N ARG A 224 20.84 12.22 -25.54
CA ARG A 224 20.10 11.49 -24.49
C ARG A 224 19.71 10.12 -25.04
N VAL A 225 19.91 9.07 -24.27
CA VAL A 225 19.61 7.68 -24.60
C VAL A 225 18.57 7.21 -23.61
N GLY A 226 17.36 6.84 -24.05
CA GLY A 226 16.33 6.26 -23.19
C GLY A 226 16.32 4.75 -23.30
N ILE A 227 16.02 4.04 -22.20
CA ILE A 227 15.82 2.59 -22.21
C ILE A 227 14.33 2.31 -22.43
N THR A 228 14.02 1.42 -23.37
CA THR A 228 12.65 0.93 -23.59
C THR A 228 12.66 -0.60 -23.51
N SER A 229 11.65 -1.18 -22.86
CA SER A 229 11.32 -2.60 -22.97
C SER A 229 10.36 -2.81 -24.16
N ASN A 230 10.51 -3.92 -24.87
CA ASN A 230 9.56 -4.36 -25.90
C ASN A 230 8.36 -5.06 -25.27
#